data_AF-Q72EE0-F1
#
_entry.id   AF-Q72EE0-F1
#
_cell.length_a   1.000
_cell.length_b   1.000
_cell.length_c   1.000
_cell.angle_alpha   90.00
_cell.angle_beta   90.00
_cell.angle_gamma   90.00
#
_symmetry.space_group_name_H-M   'P 1'
#
loop_
_entity.id
_entity.type
_entity.pdbx_description
1 polymer ?
#
loop_
_entity_poly.entity_id
_entity_poly.type
_entity_poly.pdbx_seq_one_letter_code
_entity_poly.pdbx_strand_id
1 'polypeptide(L)'
;MIRFEPLTNLFDMLHHFWEHPKTERRVARGLIAVFIMGVIAIEANRQGLLPPAISAITPTNHFQAVNLAFSMLLVLEVMSLIMTISCSIARSMGKQFEILALILLRNSFKELSNMHEPITLQLDLMPVLHIVTSGSAALFIFVCLGFYYRMQRPQGYITAPMERMRYVMTKKLISLMLFCVFLGIAVYDGVMLVTTGRKPEFFETIYTVLIFADILLVLVTQRFMPMFHAVFRNSGYVIATLFMRIALGAPPFYDAAVGIFAALYALALTAATTYFSPSSVDSGRKGL
;
A
#
# COMPACT_ATOMS: atom_id res chain seq x y z
N MET A 1 32.28 14.83 1.15
CA MET A 1 31.40 13.63 1.26
C MET A 1 30.58 13.79 2.53
N ILE A 2 29.31 14.15 2.41
CA ILE A 2 28.41 14.31 3.57
C ILE A 2 28.12 12.91 4.13
N ARG A 3 28.33 12.70 5.45
CA ARG A 3 28.06 11.44 6.17
C ARG A 3 26.55 11.16 6.17
N PHE A 4 26.04 10.49 5.14
CA PHE A 4 24.66 9.97 5.10
C PHE A 4 24.52 8.59 5.76
N GLU A 5 25.63 7.97 6.17
CA GLU A 5 25.69 6.69 6.89
C GLU A 5 24.76 6.58 8.12
N PRO A 6 24.65 7.57 9.02
CA PRO A 6 23.78 7.43 10.19
C PRO A 6 22.29 7.38 9.82
N LEU A 7 21.87 8.15 8.80
CA LEU A 7 20.47 8.18 8.34
C LEU A 7 20.08 6.89 7.63
N THR A 8 21.01 6.32 6.86
CA THR A 8 20.77 5.05 6.16
C THR A 8 20.75 3.88 7.14
N ASN A 9 21.54 3.94 8.21
CA ASN A 9 21.50 2.96 9.29
C ASN A 9 20.22 3.05 10.12
N LEU A 10 19.70 4.25 10.35
CA LEU A 10 18.40 4.45 11.00
C LEU A 10 17.27 3.80 10.18
N PHE A 11 17.28 4.01 8.86
CA PHE A 11 16.34 3.36 7.96
C PHE A 11 16.46 1.83 8.03
N ASP A 12 17.68 1.29 7.94
CA ASP A 12 17.91 -0.16 7.97
C ASP A 12 17.47 -0.79 9.29
N MET A 13 17.71 -0.12 10.41
CA MET A 13 17.27 -0.55 11.73
C MET A 13 15.74 -0.56 11.84
N LEU A 14 15.08 0.49 11.36
CA LEU A 14 13.63 0.63 11.43
C LEU A 14 12.94 -0.38 10.48
N HIS A 15 13.51 -0.58 9.29
CA HIS A 15 13.06 -1.58 8.33
C HIS A 15 13.22 -3.01 8.89
N HIS A 16 14.38 -3.34 9.46
CA HIS A 16 14.62 -4.63 10.10
C HIS A 16 13.69 -4.87 11.29
N PHE A 17 13.43 -3.84 12.10
CA PHE A 17 12.49 -3.93 13.21
C PHE A 17 11.06 -4.22 12.74
N TRP A 18 10.66 -3.62 11.62
CA TRP A 18 9.33 -3.80 11.02
C TRP A 18 9.15 -5.19 10.40
N GLU A 19 10.14 -5.68 9.64
CA GLU A 19 10.11 -7.01 9.01
C GLU A 19 10.34 -8.16 10.00
N HIS A 20 10.72 -7.86 11.25
CA HIS A 20 11.00 -8.89 12.22
C HIS A 20 9.73 -9.70 12.55
N PRO A 21 9.76 -11.05 12.51
CA PRO A 21 8.57 -11.90 12.70
C PRO A 21 7.93 -11.75 14.08
N LYS A 22 8.70 -11.29 15.08
CA LYS A 22 8.17 -10.96 16.42
C LYS A 22 7.30 -9.71 16.42
N THR A 23 7.64 -8.70 15.62
CA THR A 23 6.88 -7.46 15.49
C THR A 23 5.57 -7.74 14.79
N GLU A 24 5.59 -8.47 13.69
CA GLU A 24 4.40 -8.93 12.96
C GLU A 24 3.41 -9.67 13.89
N ARG A 25 3.88 -10.64 14.68
CA ARG A 25 3.04 -11.37 15.65
C ARG A 25 2.51 -10.49 16.79
N ARG A 26 3.24 -9.45 17.20
CA ARG A 26 2.76 -8.49 18.22
C ARG A 26 1.66 -7.61 17.64
N VAL A 27 1.88 -7.11 16.42
CA VAL A 27 0.92 -6.28 15.69
C VAL A 27 -0.38 -7.06 15.42
N ALA A 28 -0.29 -8.30 14.94
CA ALA A 28 -1.46 -9.15 14.73
C ALA A 28 -2.26 -9.39 16.02
N ARG A 29 -1.58 -9.69 17.14
CA ARG A 29 -2.24 -9.81 18.45
C ARG A 29 -2.88 -8.51 18.91
N GLY A 30 -2.23 -7.37 18.65
CA GLY A 30 -2.78 -6.05 18.92
C GLY A 30 -4.08 -5.78 18.14
N LEU A 31 -4.10 -6.08 16.84
CA LEU A 31 -5.29 -5.96 16.00
C LEU A 31 -6.44 -6.83 16.50
N ILE A 32 -6.16 -8.10 16.84
CA ILE A 32 -7.18 -9.01 17.41
C ILE A 32 -7.73 -8.45 18.74
N ALA A 33 -6.85 -7.96 19.62
CA ALA A 33 -7.27 -7.38 20.89
C ALA A 33 -8.15 -6.14 20.67
N VAL A 34 -7.78 -5.23 19.76
CA VAL A 34 -8.57 -4.05 19.40
C VAL A 34 -9.93 -4.45 18.84
N PHE A 35 -9.98 -5.46 17.98
CA PHE A 35 -11.24 -5.97 17.43
C PHE A 35 -12.16 -6.50 18.53
N ILE A 36 -11.65 -7.37 19.41
CA ILE A 36 -12.42 -7.95 20.52
C ILE A 36 -12.90 -6.84 21.48
N MET A 37 -12.02 -5.91 21.85
CA MET A 37 -12.39 -4.76 22.69
C MET A 37 -13.46 -3.89 22.03
N GLY A 38 -13.37 -3.67 20.72
CA GLY A 38 -14.38 -2.93 19.96
C GLY A 38 -15.74 -3.61 20.00
N VAL A 39 -15.81 -4.92 19.79
CA VAL A 39 -17.07 -5.70 19.88
C VAL A 39 -17.66 -5.63 21.29
N ILE A 40 -16.83 -5.82 22.33
CA ILE A 40 -17.27 -5.74 23.74
C ILE A 40 -17.78 -4.34 24.06
N ALA A 41 -17.09 -3.28 23.62
CA ALA A 41 -17.50 -1.90 23.84
C ALA A 41 -18.85 -1.59 23.17
N ILE A 42 -19.07 -2.04 21.93
CA ILE A 42 -20.33 -1.84 21.20
C ILE A 42 -21.48 -2.56 21.92
N GLU A 43 -21.26 -3.80 22.38
CA GLU A 43 -22.28 -4.55 23.11
C GLU A 43 -22.58 -3.92 24.48
N ALA A 44 -21.55 -3.45 25.20
CA ALA A 44 -21.73 -2.70 26.44
C ALA A 44 -22.51 -1.39 26.23
N ASN A 45 -22.32 -0.72 25.08
CA ASN A 45 -23.09 0.47 24.72
C ASN A 45 -24.57 0.14 24.49
N ARG A 46 -24.86 -0.95 23.77
CA ARG A 46 -26.23 -1.42 23.53
C ARG A 46 -26.96 -1.78 24.83
N GLN A 47 -26.22 -2.29 25.81
CA GLN A 47 -26.76 -2.65 27.14
C GLN A 47 -26.87 -1.45 28.09
N GLY A 48 -26.49 -0.23 27.66
CA GLY A 48 -26.59 0.98 28.48
C GLY A 48 -25.58 1.06 29.63
N LEU A 49 -24.55 0.21 29.62
CA LEU A 49 -23.54 0.11 30.69
C LEU A 49 -22.42 1.15 30.58
N LEU A 50 -22.36 1.91 29.47
CA LEU A 50 -21.29 2.88 29.23
C LEU A 50 -21.63 4.28 29.77
N PRO A 51 -20.62 4.99 30.33
CA PRO A 51 -20.77 6.40 30.68
C PRO A 51 -21.21 7.25 29.47
N PRO A 52 -21.98 8.34 29.66
CA PRO A 52 -22.53 9.15 28.57
C PRO A 52 -21.46 9.67 27.58
N ALA A 53 -20.27 9.98 28.08
CA ALA A 53 -19.15 10.46 27.27
C ALA A 53 -18.59 9.40 26.30
N ILE A 54 -18.64 8.12 26.67
CA ILE A 54 -18.13 7.00 25.86
C ILE A 54 -19.24 6.43 24.98
N SER A 55 -20.49 6.44 25.47
CA SER A 55 -21.67 6.02 24.72
C SER A 55 -21.88 6.85 23.44
N ALA A 56 -21.60 8.17 23.48
CA ALA A 56 -21.72 9.06 22.33
C ALA A 56 -20.70 8.79 21.20
N ILE A 57 -19.56 8.17 21.51
CA ILE A 57 -18.48 7.89 20.55
C ILE A 57 -18.55 6.44 20.06
N THR A 58 -19.19 5.55 20.84
CA THR A 58 -19.24 4.13 20.54
C THR A 58 -20.42 3.83 19.59
N PRO A 59 -20.18 3.21 18.42
CA PRO A 59 -21.26 2.81 17.53
C PRO A 59 -22.17 1.75 18.14
N THR A 60 -23.37 1.58 17.57
CA THR A 60 -24.34 0.55 18.00
C THR A 60 -24.32 -0.71 17.12
N ASN A 61 -23.63 -0.69 15.98
CA ASN A 61 -23.54 -1.80 15.03
C ASN A 61 -22.20 -2.53 15.21
N HIS A 62 -22.22 -3.85 15.49
CA HIS A 62 -21.02 -4.67 15.70
C HIS A 62 -20.07 -4.67 14.49
N PHE A 63 -20.60 -4.52 13.28
CA PHE A 63 -19.77 -4.42 12.07
C PHE A 63 -18.88 -3.16 12.05
N GLN A 64 -19.12 -2.15 12.89
CA GLN A 64 -18.18 -1.04 13.04
C GLN A 64 -16.87 -1.44 13.75
N ALA A 65 -16.88 -2.48 14.59
CA ALA A 65 -15.63 -3.02 15.15
C ALA A 65 -14.74 -3.61 14.04
N VAL A 66 -15.35 -4.23 13.04
CA VAL A 66 -14.65 -4.72 11.84
C VAL A 66 -14.00 -3.56 11.09
N ASN A 67 -14.75 -2.48 10.83
CA ASN A 67 -14.22 -1.28 10.16
C ASN A 67 -13.07 -0.62 10.93
N LEU A 68 -13.12 -0.61 12.27
CA LEU A 68 -12.02 -0.12 13.10
C LEU A 68 -10.76 -0.97 12.97
N ALA A 69 -10.88 -2.30 13.15
CA ALA A 69 -9.75 -3.23 13.06
C ALA A 69 -9.09 -3.17 11.67
N PHE A 70 -9.92 -3.06 10.65
CA PHE A 70 -9.51 -2.79 9.29
C PHE A 70 -8.78 -1.45 9.19
N SER A 71 -9.36 -0.32 9.57
CA SER A 71 -8.68 0.99 9.48
C SER A 71 -7.28 0.92 10.14
N MET A 72 -7.21 0.25 11.30
CA MET A 72 -6.03 -0.39 11.90
C MET A 72 -4.98 -0.92 10.92
N LEU A 73 -5.37 -2.02 10.29
CA LEU A 73 -4.59 -2.78 9.34
C LEU A 73 -4.14 -1.92 8.14
N LEU A 74 -4.97 -0.97 7.68
CA LEU A 74 -4.64 -0.10 6.53
C LEU A 74 -3.44 0.80 6.84
N VAL A 75 -3.37 1.33 8.06
CA VAL A 75 -2.24 2.15 8.52
C VAL A 75 -0.94 1.33 8.45
N LEU A 76 -1.00 0.07 8.90
CA LEU A 76 0.14 -0.84 8.89
C LEU A 76 0.59 -1.20 7.47
N GLU A 77 -0.35 -1.41 6.55
CA GLU A 77 -0.07 -1.65 5.13
C GLU A 77 0.60 -0.43 4.49
N VAL A 78 0.11 0.77 4.76
CA VAL A 78 0.69 2.03 4.28
C VAL A 78 2.11 2.22 4.82
N MET A 79 2.36 1.91 6.10
CA MET A 79 3.71 1.93 6.68
C MET A 79 4.65 0.93 5.98
N SER A 80 4.20 -0.31 5.78
CA SER A 80 4.97 -1.32 5.04
C SER A 80 5.31 -0.86 3.63
N LEU A 81 4.36 -0.20 2.98
CA LEU A 81 4.50 0.33 1.64
C LEU A 81 5.53 1.46 1.55
N ILE A 82 5.51 2.41 2.48
CA ILE A 82 6.53 3.49 2.59
C ILE A 82 7.93 2.89 2.71
N MET A 83 8.10 1.84 3.53
CA MET A 83 9.37 1.14 3.68
C MET A 83 9.79 0.42 2.39
N THR A 84 8.82 -0.20 1.70
CA THR A 84 9.06 -0.99 0.49
C THR A 84 9.34 -0.10 -0.74
N ILE A 85 8.96 1.18 -0.75
CA ILE A 85 9.34 2.15 -1.79
C ILE A 85 10.88 2.30 -1.89
N SER A 86 11.61 2.10 -0.79
CA SER A 86 13.08 2.13 -0.79
C SER A 86 13.72 0.98 -1.60
N CYS A 87 12.97 -0.09 -1.85
CA CYS A 87 13.43 -1.27 -2.56
C CYS A 87 13.44 -1.05 -4.09
N SER A 88 13.81 -2.07 -4.86
CA SER A 88 13.71 -2.01 -6.33
C SER A 88 12.27 -1.74 -6.75
N ILE A 89 12.05 -0.81 -7.69
CA ILE A 89 10.72 -0.40 -8.18
C ILE A 89 9.90 -1.61 -8.62
N ALA A 90 10.51 -2.53 -9.37
CA ALA A 90 9.85 -3.74 -9.84
C ALA A 90 9.51 -4.72 -8.69
N ARG A 91 10.36 -4.84 -7.67
CA ARG A 91 10.06 -5.69 -6.50
C ARG A 91 8.95 -5.08 -5.64
N SER A 92 9.00 -3.76 -5.46
CA SER A 92 7.98 -2.99 -4.75
C SER A 92 6.62 -3.07 -5.44
N MET A 93 6.59 -3.05 -6.78
CA MET A 93 5.37 -3.19 -7.58
C MET A 93 4.59 -4.48 -7.25
N GLY A 94 5.25 -5.63 -7.13
CA GLY A 94 4.56 -6.87 -6.76
C GLY A 94 3.91 -6.80 -5.36
N LYS A 95 4.61 -6.18 -4.40
CA LYS A 95 4.04 -5.90 -3.07
C LYS A 95 2.88 -4.92 -3.10
N GLN A 96 2.91 -3.95 -4.01
CA GLN A 96 1.79 -3.03 -4.19
C GLN A 96 0.54 -3.72 -4.75
N PHE A 97 0.70 -4.71 -5.63
CA PHE A 97 -0.41 -5.54 -6.08
C PHE A 97 -1.00 -6.40 -4.95
N GLU A 98 -0.14 -7.02 -4.12
CA GLU A 98 -0.61 -7.73 -2.91
C GLU A 98 -1.45 -6.81 -2.03
N ILE A 99 -0.91 -5.63 -1.72
CA ILE A 99 -1.58 -4.63 -0.87
C ILE A 99 -2.90 -4.17 -1.50
N LEU A 100 -2.91 -3.84 -2.80
CA LEU A 100 -4.12 -3.40 -3.50
C LEU A 100 -5.21 -4.48 -3.49
N ALA A 101 -4.85 -5.74 -3.77
CA ALA A 101 -5.80 -6.85 -3.75
C ALA A 101 -6.38 -7.06 -2.34
N LEU A 102 -5.52 -7.02 -1.31
CA LEU A 102 -5.97 -7.15 0.09
C LEU A 102 -6.88 -5.99 0.50
N ILE A 103 -6.57 -4.75 0.12
CA ILE A 103 -7.40 -3.59 0.44
C ILE A 103 -8.78 -3.69 -0.24
N LEU A 104 -8.86 -4.07 -1.51
CA LEU A 104 -10.15 -4.24 -2.20
C LEU A 104 -11.00 -5.37 -1.58
N LEU A 105 -10.36 -6.49 -1.22
CA LEU A 105 -11.03 -7.57 -0.51
C LEU A 105 -11.60 -7.06 0.83
N ARG A 106 -10.85 -6.17 1.49
CA ARG A 106 -11.26 -5.55 2.75
C ARG A 106 -12.36 -4.50 2.60
N ASN A 107 -12.35 -3.73 1.52
CA ASN A 107 -13.44 -2.79 1.20
C ASN A 107 -14.75 -3.55 1.07
N SER A 108 -14.73 -4.77 0.53
CA SER A 108 -15.90 -5.65 0.48
C SER A 108 -16.46 -5.91 1.88
N PHE A 109 -15.62 -6.22 2.87
CA PHE A 109 -16.09 -6.39 4.25
C PHE A 109 -16.51 -5.09 4.94
N LYS A 110 -15.97 -3.93 4.53
CA LYS A 110 -16.42 -2.63 5.05
C LYS A 110 -17.86 -2.34 4.63
N GLU A 111 -18.23 -2.68 3.40
CA GLU A 111 -19.61 -2.49 2.91
C GLU A 111 -20.63 -3.34 3.69
N LEU A 112 -20.20 -4.47 4.27
CA LEU A 112 -21.04 -5.25 5.18
C LEU A 112 -21.47 -4.45 6.42
N SER A 113 -20.65 -3.49 6.87
CA SER A 113 -20.99 -2.62 8.00
C SER A 113 -22.08 -1.59 7.72
N ASN A 114 -22.39 -1.37 6.44
CA ASN A 114 -23.48 -0.51 6.00
C ASN A 114 -24.81 -1.27 5.84
N MET A 115 -24.81 -2.61 5.97
CA MET A 115 -26.01 -3.42 5.84
C MET A 115 -26.83 -3.40 7.13
N HIS A 116 -28.15 -3.50 6.99
CA HIS A 116 -29.06 -3.56 8.12
C HIS A 116 -29.08 -4.97 8.74
N GLU A 117 -29.29 -5.04 10.05
CA GLU A 117 -29.63 -6.29 10.74
C GLU A 117 -31.17 -6.38 10.83
N PRO A 118 -31.86 -7.39 10.25
CA PRO A 118 -31.39 -8.56 9.50
C PRO A 118 -31.16 -8.33 7.99
N ILE A 119 -30.21 -9.09 7.41
CA ILE A 119 -29.81 -9.00 6.00
C ILE A 119 -31.00 -9.34 5.09
N THR A 120 -31.47 -8.35 4.31
CA THR A 120 -32.49 -8.56 3.28
C THR A 120 -31.98 -8.07 1.93
N LEU A 121 -31.82 -9.01 0.99
CA LEU A 121 -31.22 -8.79 -0.33
C LEU A 121 -31.93 -7.70 -1.17
N GLN A 122 -33.20 -7.43 -0.88
CA GLN A 122 -33.99 -6.40 -1.58
C GLN A 122 -33.73 -4.98 -1.05
N LEU A 123 -33.34 -4.81 0.21
CA LEU A 123 -33.03 -3.50 0.80
C LEU A 123 -31.55 -3.10 0.62
N ASP A 124 -30.64 -4.07 0.55
CA ASP A 124 -29.19 -3.81 0.56
C ASP A 124 -28.49 -4.14 -0.79
N LEU A 125 -29.18 -3.98 -1.93
CA LEU A 125 -28.64 -4.32 -3.25
C LEU A 125 -27.33 -3.58 -3.60
N MET A 126 -27.22 -2.31 -3.22
CA MET A 126 -26.01 -1.49 -3.49
C MET A 126 -24.78 -1.97 -2.71
N PRO A 127 -24.82 -2.17 -1.37
CA PRO A 127 -23.74 -2.82 -0.63
C PRO A 127 -23.34 -4.18 -1.19
N VAL A 128 -24.32 -5.02 -1.59
CA VAL A 128 -24.04 -6.33 -2.20
C VAL A 128 -23.28 -6.19 -3.52
N LEU A 129 -23.69 -5.26 -4.38
CA LEU A 129 -22.99 -5.00 -5.64
C LEU A 129 -21.55 -4.53 -5.38
N HIS A 130 -21.32 -3.64 -4.42
CA HIS A 130 -19.97 -3.20 -4.05
C HIS A 130 -19.10 -4.39 -3.59
N ILE A 131 -19.64 -5.27 -2.75
CA ILE A 131 -18.96 -6.48 -2.28
C ILE A 131 -18.53 -7.35 -3.46
N VAL A 132 -19.44 -7.59 -4.40
CA VAL A 132 -19.17 -8.40 -5.59
C VAL A 132 -18.11 -7.74 -6.47
N THR A 133 -18.18 -6.42 -6.69
CA THR A 133 -17.23 -5.72 -7.55
C THR A 133 -15.84 -5.62 -6.94
N SER A 134 -15.72 -5.26 -5.66
CA SER A 134 -14.42 -5.15 -5.00
C SER A 134 -13.79 -6.52 -4.78
N GLY A 135 -14.58 -7.55 -4.44
CA GLY A 135 -14.12 -8.92 -4.29
C GLY A 135 -13.66 -9.55 -5.61
N SER A 136 -14.41 -9.34 -6.70
CA SER A 136 -14.02 -9.82 -8.04
C SER A 136 -12.77 -9.11 -8.57
N ALA A 137 -12.65 -7.79 -8.34
CA ALA A 137 -11.45 -7.04 -8.69
C ALA A 137 -10.22 -7.52 -7.91
N ALA A 138 -10.36 -7.78 -6.60
CA ALA A 138 -9.28 -8.34 -5.79
C ALA A 138 -8.79 -9.69 -6.33
N LEU A 139 -9.71 -10.59 -6.69
CA LEU A 139 -9.38 -11.88 -7.29
C LEU A 139 -8.66 -11.71 -8.64
N PHE A 140 -9.14 -10.79 -9.48
CA PHE A 140 -8.52 -10.51 -10.77
C PHE A 140 -7.10 -9.98 -10.62
N ILE A 141 -6.88 -9.01 -9.72
CA ILE A 141 -5.55 -8.46 -9.43
C ILE A 141 -4.62 -9.55 -8.88
N PHE A 142 -5.13 -10.45 -8.04
CA PHE A 142 -4.37 -11.60 -7.55
C PHE A 142 -3.91 -12.53 -8.68
N VAL A 143 -4.77 -12.78 -9.68
CA VAL A 143 -4.39 -13.54 -10.88
C VAL A 143 -3.32 -12.79 -11.68
N CYS A 144 -3.49 -11.49 -11.91
CA CYS A 144 -2.48 -10.64 -12.57
C CYS A 144 -1.13 -10.67 -11.82
N LEU A 145 -1.14 -10.68 -10.50
CA LEU A 145 0.05 -10.81 -9.66
C LEU A 145 0.78 -12.15 -9.90
N GLY A 146 0.03 -13.26 -10.00
CA GLY A 146 0.59 -14.56 -10.34
C GLY A 146 1.34 -14.55 -11.68
N PHE A 147 0.74 -13.93 -12.70
CA PHE A 147 1.40 -13.73 -14.00
C PHE A 147 2.60 -12.78 -13.90
N TYR A 148 2.47 -11.68 -13.16
CA TYR A 148 3.54 -10.72 -12.95
C TYR A 148 4.79 -11.39 -12.38
N TYR A 149 4.65 -12.20 -11.31
CA TYR A 149 5.78 -12.92 -10.73
C TYR A 149 6.39 -13.97 -11.66
N ARG A 150 5.58 -14.62 -12.50
CA ARG A 150 6.08 -15.59 -13.48
C ARG A 150 6.92 -14.92 -14.58
N MET A 151 6.59 -13.67 -14.94
CA MET A 151 7.27 -12.91 -15.99
C MET A 151 8.45 -12.09 -15.48
N GLN A 152 8.44 -11.74 -14.20
CA GLN A 152 9.47 -10.93 -13.58
C GLN A 152 10.81 -11.67 -13.53
N ARG A 153 11.76 -11.26 -14.39
CA ARG A 153 13.16 -11.70 -14.31
C ARG A 153 14.00 -10.68 -13.54
N PRO A 154 14.87 -11.11 -12.61
CA PRO A 154 15.84 -10.22 -12.00
C PRO A 154 16.85 -9.77 -13.06
N GLN A 155 16.77 -8.50 -13.47
CA GLN A 155 17.74 -7.90 -14.39
C GLN A 155 18.62 -6.90 -13.63
N GLY A 156 19.92 -7.20 -13.56
CA GLY A 156 20.91 -6.30 -12.97
C GLY A 156 21.38 -5.26 -13.99
N TYR A 157 20.80 -4.06 -13.96
CA TYR A 157 21.17 -2.97 -14.88
C TYR A 157 22.33 -2.09 -14.39
N ILE A 158 22.75 -2.19 -13.12
CA ILE A 158 23.86 -1.38 -12.59
C ILE A 158 25.12 -2.22 -12.45
N THR A 159 26.05 -2.03 -13.37
CA THR A 159 27.34 -2.72 -13.40
C THR A 159 28.36 -2.08 -12.46
N ALA A 160 28.25 -0.77 -12.19
CA ALA A 160 29.17 -0.03 -11.33
C ALA A 160 28.74 -0.06 -9.83
N PRO A 161 29.55 -0.64 -8.93
CA PRO A 161 29.17 -0.83 -7.52
C PRO A 161 29.00 0.49 -6.75
N MET A 162 29.78 1.53 -7.09
CA MET A 162 29.73 2.83 -6.42
C MET A 162 28.44 3.62 -6.76
N GLU A 163 27.98 3.57 -8.01
CA GLU A 163 26.73 4.22 -8.44
C GLU A 163 25.51 3.47 -7.93
N ARG A 164 25.58 2.13 -7.89
CA ARG A 164 24.56 1.29 -7.24
C ARG A 164 24.39 1.67 -5.77
N MET A 165 25.50 1.86 -5.06
CA MET A 165 25.47 2.28 -3.66
C MET A 165 24.83 3.66 -3.50
N ARG A 166 25.23 4.67 -4.30
CA ARG A 166 24.59 6.00 -4.26
C ARG A 166 23.09 5.94 -4.55
N TYR A 167 22.67 5.17 -5.54
CA TYR A 167 21.25 4.98 -5.88
C TYR A 167 20.46 4.37 -4.72
N VAL A 168 20.99 3.33 -4.07
CA VAL A 168 20.36 2.71 -2.90
C VAL A 168 20.28 3.71 -1.74
N MET A 169 21.34 4.47 -1.47
CA MET A 169 21.35 5.46 -0.39
C MET A 169 20.34 6.59 -0.62
N THR A 170 20.18 7.07 -1.86
CA THR A 170 19.16 8.07 -2.19
C THR A 170 17.74 7.55 -1.95
N LYS A 171 17.47 6.29 -2.30
CA LYS A 171 16.15 5.66 -2.03
C LYS A 171 15.85 5.54 -0.54
N LYS A 172 16.84 5.13 0.26
CA LYS A 172 16.70 5.04 1.72
C LYS A 172 16.39 6.42 2.31
N LEU A 173 17.07 7.46 1.84
CA LEU A 173 16.83 8.84 2.30
C LEU A 173 15.40 9.32 1.96
N ILE A 174 14.92 9.03 0.74
CA ILE A 174 13.54 9.38 0.33
C ILE A 174 12.52 8.65 1.21
N SER A 175 12.71 7.35 1.44
CA SER A 175 11.81 6.57 2.29
C SER A 175 11.81 7.05 3.74
N LEU A 176 12.98 7.42 4.29
CA LEU A 176 13.07 8.01 5.62
C LEU A 176 12.37 9.36 5.71
N MET A 177 12.55 10.23 4.72
CA MET A 177 11.84 11.52 4.65
C MET A 177 10.32 11.29 4.61
N LEU A 178 9.86 10.35 3.78
CA LEU A 178 8.45 10.00 3.63
C LEU A 178 7.86 9.44 4.93
N PHE A 179 8.64 8.62 5.66
CA PHE A 179 8.26 8.13 6.98
C PHE A 179 8.09 9.27 7.99
N CYS A 180 9.00 10.25 8.00
CA CYS A 180 8.86 11.43 8.87
C CYS A 180 7.61 12.25 8.52
N VAL A 181 7.32 12.45 7.24
CA VAL A 181 6.10 13.14 6.79
C VAL A 181 4.84 12.38 7.25
N PHE A 182 4.82 11.05 7.08
CA PHE A 182 3.74 10.20 7.55
C PHE A 182 3.51 10.33 9.06
N LEU A 183 4.58 10.31 9.85
CA LEU A 183 4.51 10.44 11.31
C LEU A 183 3.99 11.84 11.70
N GLY A 184 4.42 12.88 10.97
CA GLY A 184 3.92 14.25 11.14
C GLY A 184 2.42 14.37 10.88
N ILE A 185 1.91 13.78 9.78
CA ILE A 185 0.48 13.76 9.45
C ILE A 185 -0.30 13.00 10.52
N ALA A 186 0.20 11.83 10.96
CA ALA A 186 -0.44 11.02 12.00
C ALA A 186 -0.59 11.77 13.33
N VAL A 187 0.45 12.50 13.74
CA VAL A 187 0.42 13.32 14.96
C VAL A 187 -0.53 14.50 14.79
N TYR A 188 -0.48 15.20 13.66
CA TYR A 188 -1.36 16.35 13.38
C TYR A 188 -2.83 15.95 13.42
N ASP A 189 -3.20 14.89 12.70
CA ASP A 189 -4.57 14.37 12.65
C ASP A 189 -5.02 13.81 14.01
N GLY A 190 -4.11 13.17 14.75
CA GLY A 190 -4.38 12.70 16.11
C GLY A 190 -4.69 13.85 17.07
N VAL A 191 -3.92 14.93 17.02
CA VAL A 191 -4.17 16.13 17.84
C VAL A 191 -5.47 16.83 17.42
N MET A 192 -5.73 16.94 16.11
CA MET A 192 -6.98 17.52 15.60
C MET A 192 -8.22 16.72 16.00
N LEU A 193 -8.12 15.39 15.97
CA LEU A 193 -9.19 14.50 16.42
C LEU A 193 -9.51 14.71 17.91
N VAL A 194 -8.48 14.81 18.77
CA VAL A 194 -8.65 15.01 20.21
C VAL A 194 -9.17 16.41 20.56
N THR A 195 -8.74 17.45 19.84
CA THR A 195 -9.08 18.85 20.15
C THR A 195 -10.39 19.32 19.55
N THR A 196 -10.67 18.93 18.30
CA THR A 196 -11.80 19.47 17.52
C THR A 196 -12.90 18.44 17.27
N GLY A 197 -12.61 17.14 17.46
CA GLY A 197 -13.56 16.06 17.17
C GLY A 197 -13.87 15.90 15.67
N ARG A 198 -13.15 16.59 14.78
CA ARG A 198 -13.29 16.42 13.33
C ARG A 198 -12.73 15.08 12.90
N LYS A 199 -13.42 14.42 11.97
CA LYS A 199 -12.94 13.17 11.36
C LYS A 199 -11.65 13.47 10.58
N PRO A 200 -10.53 12.79 10.86
CA PRO A 200 -9.28 13.03 10.15
C PRO A 200 -9.35 12.46 8.73
N GLU A 201 -8.91 13.25 7.74
CA GLU A 201 -8.74 12.84 6.33
C GLU A 201 -7.33 12.25 6.10
N PHE A 202 -6.89 11.45 7.07
CA PHE A 202 -5.54 10.89 7.15
C PHE A 202 -5.14 10.11 5.89
N PHE A 203 -6.02 9.24 5.41
CA PHE A 203 -5.73 8.37 4.27
C PHE A 203 -5.62 9.16 2.97
N GLU A 204 -6.52 10.12 2.73
CA GLU A 204 -6.52 10.95 1.52
C GLU A 204 -5.23 11.80 1.42
N THR A 205 -4.83 12.38 2.55
CA THR A 205 -3.59 13.16 2.65
C THR A 205 -2.37 12.28 2.36
N ILE A 206 -2.30 11.08 2.94
CA ILE A 206 -1.15 10.19 2.73
C ILE A 206 -1.10 9.63 1.30
N TYR A 207 -2.24 9.27 0.70
CA TYR A 207 -2.25 8.82 -0.69
C TYR A 207 -1.74 9.89 -1.64
N THR A 208 -2.11 11.15 -1.39
CA THR A 208 -1.57 12.30 -2.14
C THR A 208 -0.06 12.42 -1.97
N VAL A 209 0.45 12.35 -0.74
CA VAL A 209 1.90 12.39 -0.47
C VAL A 209 2.64 11.24 -1.15
N LEU A 210 2.05 10.04 -1.18
CA LEU A 210 2.63 8.87 -1.84
C LEU A 210 2.71 9.04 -3.36
N ILE A 211 1.73 9.68 -3.99
CA ILE A 211 1.77 10.04 -5.42
C ILE A 211 3.00 10.93 -5.70
N PHE A 212 3.20 11.98 -4.90
CA PHE A 212 4.37 12.86 -5.07
C PHE A 212 5.70 12.13 -4.84
N ALA A 213 5.75 11.22 -3.86
CA ALA A 213 6.93 10.41 -3.58
C ALA A 213 7.29 9.47 -4.75
N ASP A 214 6.28 8.85 -5.38
CA ASP A 214 6.48 8.00 -6.54
C ASP A 214 7.04 8.81 -7.73
N ILE A 215 6.52 10.03 -7.98
CA ILE A 215 7.05 10.95 -9.01
C ILE A 215 8.50 11.34 -8.71
N LEU A 216 8.81 11.70 -7.45
CA LEU A 216 10.17 12.02 -7.03
C LEU A 216 11.13 10.85 -7.31
N LEU A 217 10.67 9.61 -7.08
CA LEU A 217 11.46 8.41 -7.32
C LEU A 217 11.79 8.22 -8.81
N VAL A 218 10.87 8.58 -9.73
CA VAL A 218 11.16 8.61 -11.18
C VAL A 218 12.28 9.58 -11.51
N LEU A 219 12.16 10.82 -11.03
CA LEU A 219 13.14 11.87 -11.30
C LEU A 219 14.54 11.46 -10.81
N VAL A 220 14.60 10.85 -9.62
CA VAL A 220 15.85 10.29 -9.11
C VAL A 220 16.35 9.14 -9.98
N THR A 221 15.48 8.24 -10.42
CA THR A 221 15.91 7.10 -11.24
C THR A 221 16.45 7.52 -12.61
N GLN A 222 15.86 8.56 -13.24
CA GLN A 222 16.37 9.13 -14.49
C GLN A 222 17.79 9.68 -14.35
N ARG A 223 18.11 10.27 -13.19
CA ARG A 223 19.47 10.78 -12.90
C ARG A 223 20.54 9.67 -12.89
N PHE A 224 20.19 8.46 -12.45
CA PHE A 224 21.16 7.37 -12.25
C PHE A 224 21.15 6.31 -13.38
N MET A 225 20.11 6.25 -14.22
CA MET A 225 20.00 5.29 -15.32
C MET A 225 19.49 5.98 -16.60
N PRO A 226 20.36 6.64 -17.39
CA PRO A 226 19.94 7.40 -18.57
C PRO A 226 19.58 6.54 -19.80
N MET A 227 19.63 5.20 -19.71
CA MET A 227 19.26 4.32 -20.82
C MET A 227 17.73 4.31 -21.02
N PHE A 228 17.28 4.60 -22.25
CA PHE A 228 15.86 4.73 -22.59
C PHE A 228 15.00 3.56 -22.09
N HIS A 229 15.41 2.31 -22.31
CA HIS A 229 14.64 1.13 -21.85
C HIS A 229 14.47 1.06 -20.33
N ALA A 230 15.51 1.45 -19.57
CA ALA A 230 15.46 1.48 -18.11
C ALA A 230 14.55 2.62 -17.61
N VAL A 231 14.67 3.80 -18.23
CA VAL A 231 13.81 4.96 -17.93
C VAL A 231 12.35 4.64 -18.24
N PHE A 232 12.05 4.12 -19.43
CA PHE A 232 10.69 3.80 -19.86
C PHE A 232 10.03 2.80 -18.91
N ARG A 233 10.72 1.72 -18.55
CA ARG A 233 10.18 0.73 -17.61
C ARG A 233 9.97 1.30 -16.21
N ASN A 234 10.94 2.04 -15.68
CA ASN A 234 10.84 2.58 -14.32
C ASN A 234 9.79 3.68 -14.21
N SER A 235 9.69 4.57 -15.21
CA SER A 235 8.62 5.57 -15.32
C SER A 235 7.26 4.92 -15.50
N GLY A 236 7.15 3.90 -16.36
CA GLY A 236 5.91 3.15 -16.54
C GLY A 236 5.46 2.45 -15.25
N TYR A 237 6.39 1.89 -14.46
CA TYR A 237 6.02 1.35 -13.16
C TYR A 237 5.49 2.42 -12.21
N VAL A 238 6.03 3.64 -12.22
CA VAL A 238 5.46 4.72 -11.40
C VAL A 238 4.09 5.17 -11.90
N ILE A 239 3.83 5.15 -13.20
CA ILE A 239 2.47 5.39 -13.71
C ILE A 239 1.50 4.30 -13.21
N ALA A 240 1.93 3.04 -13.20
CA ALA A 240 1.14 1.95 -12.62
C ALA A 240 0.92 2.16 -11.11
N THR A 241 1.93 2.58 -10.34
CA THR A 241 1.75 2.88 -8.91
C THR A 241 0.78 4.04 -8.69
N LEU A 242 0.86 5.08 -9.51
CA LEU A 242 -0.07 6.22 -9.49
C LEU A 242 -1.52 5.78 -9.71
N PHE A 243 -1.78 4.91 -10.69
CA PHE A 243 -3.14 4.36 -10.85
C PHE A 243 -3.60 3.56 -9.63
N MET A 244 -2.72 2.77 -9.00
CA MET A 244 -3.06 2.09 -7.76
C MET A 244 -3.38 3.07 -6.62
N ARG A 245 -2.67 4.20 -6.52
CA ARG A 245 -2.98 5.26 -5.54
C ARG A 245 -4.34 5.87 -5.77
N ILE A 246 -4.67 6.16 -7.03
CA ILE A 246 -5.98 6.69 -7.41
C ILE A 246 -7.07 5.68 -7.07
N ALA A 247 -6.86 4.39 -7.32
CA ALA A 247 -7.80 3.33 -6.97
C ALA A 247 -8.11 3.30 -5.46
N LEU A 248 -7.10 3.51 -4.60
CA LEU A 248 -7.28 3.51 -3.13
C LEU A 248 -8.08 4.71 -2.60
N GLY A 249 -8.07 5.84 -3.29
CA GLY A 249 -8.84 7.02 -2.94
C GLY A 249 -10.18 7.16 -3.69
N ALA A 250 -10.47 6.24 -4.62
CA ALA A 250 -11.65 6.33 -5.47
C ALA A 250 -12.92 5.85 -4.76
N PRO A 251 -14.10 6.40 -5.12
CA PRO A 251 -15.37 5.87 -4.64
C PRO A 251 -15.60 4.43 -5.12
N PRO A 252 -16.56 3.70 -4.49
CA PRO A 252 -16.90 2.34 -4.87
C PRO A 252 -17.18 2.20 -6.38
N PHE A 253 -16.83 1.04 -6.94
CA PHE A 253 -16.79 0.72 -8.39
C PHE A 253 -15.59 1.31 -9.14
N TYR A 254 -15.25 2.57 -8.90
CA TYR A 254 -14.08 3.20 -9.52
C TYR A 254 -12.78 2.66 -8.94
N ASP A 255 -12.76 2.35 -7.64
CA ASP A 255 -11.65 1.66 -6.97
C ASP A 255 -11.29 0.34 -7.67
N ALA A 256 -12.30 -0.49 -7.94
CA ALA A 256 -12.20 -1.77 -8.62
C ALA A 256 -11.72 -1.61 -10.07
N ALA A 257 -12.35 -0.72 -10.84
CA ALA A 257 -12.04 -0.52 -12.26
C ALA A 257 -10.61 0.02 -12.45
N VAL A 258 -10.23 1.05 -11.69
CA VAL A 258 -8.89 1.65 -11.77
C VAL A 258 -7.84 0.66 -11.25
N GLY A 259 -8.15 -0.11 -10.21
CA GLY A 259 -7.25 -1.13 -9.68
C GLY A 259 -6.95 -2.25 -10.70
N ILE A 260 -7.98 -2.75 -11.39
CA ILE A 260 -7.82 -3.73 -12.48
C ILE A 260 -6.98 -3.15 -13.62
N PHE A 261 -7.27 -1.92 -14.04
CA PHE A 261 -6.52 -1.24 -15.08
C PHE A 261 -5.05 -1.07 -14.70
N ALA A 262 -4.76 -0.65 -13.47
CA ALA A 262 -3.40 -0.52 -12.95
C ALA A 262 -2.64 -1.84 -13.02
N ALA A 263 -3.29 -2.95 -12.61
CA ALA A 263 -2.70 -4.28 -12.63
C ALA A 263 -2.39 -4.76 -14.06
N LEU A 264 -3.34 -4.58 -14.98
CA LEU A 264 -3.15 -4.91 -16.40
C LEU A 264 -2.06 -4.08 -17.05
N TYR A 265 -2.04 -2.77 -16.77
CA TYR A 265 -1.05 -1.87 -17.32
C TYR A 265 0.37 -2.24 -16.86
N ALA A 266 0.58 -2.52 -15.57
CA ALA A 266 1.90 -2.95 -15.10
C ALA A 266 2.27 -4.34 -15.63
N LEU A 267 1.33 -5.27 -15.74
CA LEU A 267 1.57 -6.58 -16.36
C LEU A 267 1.98 -6.44 -17.83
N ALA A 268 1.25 -5.64 -18.60
CA ALA A 268 1.55 -5.37 -20.01
C ALA A 268 2.91 -4.68 -20.17
N LEU A 269 3.25 -3.74 -19.29
CA LEU A 269 4.56 -3.09 -19.27
C LEU A 269 5.68 -4.10 -18.99
N THR A 270 5.51 -4.99 -18.01
CA THR A 270 6.48 -6.05 -17.72
C THR A 270 6.61 -7.01 -18.90
N ALA A 271 5.50 -7.37 -19.54
CA ALA A 271 5.49 -8.20 -20.75
C ALA A 271 6.28 -7.56 -21.89
N ALA A 272 5.95 -6.32 -22.23
CA ALA A 272 6.60 -5.58 -23.31
C ALA A 272 8.09 -5.40 -23.02
N THR A 273 8.45 -4.97 -21.81
CA THR A 273 9.86 -4.73 -21.47
C THR A 273 10.67 -6.01 -21.37
N THR A 274 10.05 -7.16 -21.07
CA THR A 274 10.74 -8.46 -21.06
C THR A 274 10.90 -9.03 -22.46
N TYR A 275 9.88 -8.89 -23.32
CA TYR A 275 9.89 -9.43 -24.69
C TYR A 275 10.72 -8.58 -25.66
N PHE A 276 10.65 -7.25 -25.53
CA PHE A 276 11.37 -6.30 -26.38
C PHE A 276 12.67 -5.76 -25.77
N SER A 277 13.09 -6.26 -24.60
CA SER A 277 14.47 -5.98 -24.14
C SER A 277 15.42 -6.61 -25.16
N PRO A 278 16.37 -5.84 -25.72
CA PRO A 278 17.39 -6.41 -26.57
C PRO A 278 18.05 -7.54 -25.78
N SER A 279 18.00 -8.76 -26.32
CA SER A 279 18.89 -9.82 -25.90
C SER A 279 20.28 -9.22 -25.84
N SER A 280 20.94 -9.34 -24.69
CA SER A 280 22.36 -9.08 -24.55
C SER A 280 23.06 -9.65 -25.78
N VAL A 281 23.54 -8.75 -26.64
CA VAL A 281 24.53 -9.09 -27.64
C VAL A 281 25.67 -9.76 -26.88
N ASP A 282 26.01 -10.96 -27.35
CA ASP A 282 27.19 -11.74 -27.01
C ASP A 282 27.10 -12.83 -25.92
N SER A 283 26.32 -13.89 -26.20
CA SER A 283 26.74 -15.28 -25.89
C SER A 283 27.41 -15.93 -27.11
N GLY A 284 28.20 -15.14 -27.86
CA GLY A 284 28.66 -15.45 -29.21
C GLY A 284 30.17 -15.54 -29.41
N ARG A 285 31.01 -15.40 -28.37
CA ARG A 285 32.43 -15.80 -28.46
C ARG A 285 32.66 -17.16 -27.81
N LYS A 286 32.15 -18.18 -28.51
CA LYS A 286 32.71 -19.54 -28.47
C LYS A 286 34.21 -19.45 -28.78
N GLY A 287 34.95 -20.38 -28.17
CA GLY A 287 36.41 -20.43 -28.20
C GLY A 287 37.04 -20.17 -29.57
N LEU A 288 38.08 -19.35 -29.51
CA LEU A 288 39.29 -19.38 -30.33
C LEU A 288 40.41 -18.94 -29.40
#